data_AF-A0A0C9S3G3-F1
#
_entry.id   AF-A0A0C9S3G3-F1
#
_cell.length_a   1.000
_cell.length_b   1.000
_cell.length_c   1.000
_cell.angle_alpha   90.00
_cell.angle_beta   90.00
_cell.angle_gamma   90.00
#
_symmetry.space_group_name_H-M   'P 1'
#
loop_
_entity.id
_entity.type
_entity.pdbx_description
1 polymer ?
#
loop_
_entity_poly.entity_id
_entity_poly.type
_entity_poly.pdbx_seq_one_letter_code
_entity_poly.pdbx_strand_id
1 'polypeptide(L)'
;MNFKFISVALFWLAAYGAFMEFAEGSDHAVIFKDRKCKFTLDEIPQELPNKGKSWGSKCNLYICDFDKKMVKVLGCPPPEGDEHHVEFAGHWPECCKTETS
;
A
#
# COMPACT_ATOMS: atom_id res chain seq x y z
N MET A 1 53.51 17.99 20.43
CA MET A 1 52.14 18.33 20.90
C MET A 1 51.80 19.74 20.46
N ASN A 2 50.80 19.91 19.60
CA ASN A 2 49.68 20.87 19.75
C ASN A 2 48.86 20.97 18.45
N PHE A 3 47.64 20.44 18.52
CA PHE A 3 46.37 20.98 18.01
C PHE A 3 46.35 21.80 16.70
N LYS A 4 45.67 21.28 15.67
CA LYS A 4 44.28 21.70 15.33
C LYS A 4 43.75 20.90 14.12
N PHE A 5 42.73 20.09 14.39
CA PHE A 5 41.82 19.54 13.40
C PHE A 5 40.98 20.67 12.82
N ILE A 6 41.06 20.91 11.51
CA ILE A 6 40.06 21.72 10.79
C ILE A 6 39.17 20.72 10.07
N SER A 7 38.08 20.38 10.75
CA SER A 7 36.95 19.62 10.23
C SER A 7 36.21 20.52 9.26
N VAL A 8 36.29 20.21 7.95
CA VAL A 8 35.46 20.82 6.92
C VAL A 8 34.66 19.70 6.27
N ALA A 9 33.36 19.72 6.61
CA ALA A 9 32.24 19.54 5.70
C ALA A 9 32.20 18.18 4.94
N LEU A 10 31.12 17.40 5.03
CA LEU A 10 29.79 17.83 4.64
C LEU A 10 28.82 16.73 5.06
N PHE A 11 27.85 17.12 5.87
CA PHE A 11 26.62 16.37 6.12
C PHE A 11 25.88 16.14 4.79
N TRP A 12 25.98 14.93 4.25
CA TRP A 12 25.12 14.33 3.22
C TRP A 12 24.94 12.89 3.71
N LEU A 13 23.76 12.32 3.93
CA LEU A 13 22.42 12.60 3.46
C LEU A 13 21.39 12.20 4.52
N ALA A 14 20.25 12.89 4.44
CA ALA A 14 18.93 12.55 4.97
C ALA A 14 18.79 11.09 5.44
N ALA A 15 18.61 10.86 6.74
CA ALA A 15 17.30 10.92 7.39
C ALA A 15 16.24 10.06 6.66
N TYR A 16 15.94 8.93 7.30
CA TYR A 16 14.62 8.29 7.30
C TYR A 16 14.08 7.77 5.96
N GLY A 17 14.66 6.66 5.49
CA GLY A 17 13.87 5.61 4.85
C GLY A 17 13.24 4.75 5.94
N ALA A 18 11.93 4.87 6.11
CA ALA A 18 11.16 4.26 7.17
C ALA A 18 11.32 2.73 7.26
N PHE A 19 11.30 2.26 8.50
CA PHE A 19 11.05 0.91 8.97
C PHE A 19 10.14 0.14 7.99
N MET A 20 10.70 -0.83 7.26
CA MET A 20 9.92 -1.87 6.61
C MET A 20 9.69 -2.98 7.64
N GLU A 21 8.64 -2.86 8.44
CA GLU A 21 8.05 -4.03 9.08
C GLU A 21 7.19 -4.74 8.03
N PHE A 22 7.81 -5.67 7.31
CA PHE A 22 7.07 -6.67 6.53
C PHE A 22 6.45 -7.64 7.52
N ALA A 23 5.15 -7.47 7.80
CA ALA A 23 4.33 -8.59 8.19
C ALA A 23 4.26 -9.54 6.98
N GLU A 24 4.78 -10.74 7.17
CA GLU A 24 4.83 -11.90 6.27
C GLU A 24 3.92 -11.86 5.02
N GLY A 25 4.55 -11.99 3.85
CA GLY A 25 3.94 -12.64 2.69
C GLY A 25 3.38 -11.73 1.58
N SER A 26 4.25 -11.07 0.82
CA SER A 26 4.25 -11.07 -0.66
C SER A 26 5.21 -10.01 -1.22
N ASP A 27 5.94 -10.43 -2.25
CA ASP A 27 7.08 -9.76 -2.89
C ASP A 27 6.63 -8.59 -3.79
N HIS A 28 5.90 -7.62 -3.23
CA HIS A 28 5.31 -6.51 -3.98
C HIS A 28 5.71 -5.17 -3.34
N ALA A 29 6.84 -4.63 -3.78
CA ALA A 29 7.23 -3.26 -3.45
C ALA A 29 6.17 -2.28 -3.97
N VAL A 30 5.38 -1.68 -3.07
CA VAL A 30 4.46 -0.59 -3.41
C VAL A 30 5.28 0.69 -3.60
N ILE A 31 5.16 1.32 -4.76
CA ILE A 31 5.82 2.57 -5.11
C ILE A 31 4.83 3.72 -4.96
N PHE A 32 5.16 4.70 -4.12
CA PHE A 32 4.37 5.90 -3.93
C PHE A 32 5.00 7.06 -4.71
N LYS A 33 4.36 7.48 -5.81
CA LYS A 33 4.86 8.58 -6.66
C LYS A 33 3.71 9.38 -7.25
N ASP A 34 3.89 10.69 -7.41
CA ASP A 34 2.93 11.58 -8.11
C ASP A 34 1.50 11.52 -7.54
N ARG A 35 1.35 11.38 -6.21
CA ARG A 35 0.08 11.15 -5.50
C ARG A 35 -0.67 9.87 -5.91
N LYS A 36 0.08 8.86 -6.36
CA LYS A 36 -0.43 7.55 -6.78
C LYS A 36 0.32 6.43 -6.06
N CYS A 37 -0.37 5.33 -5.85
CA CYS A 37 0.20 4.05 -5.43
C CYS A 37 0.35 3.17 -6.66
N LYS A 38 1.57 2.70 -6.92
CA LYS A 38 1.87 1.74 -8.00
C LYS A 38 2.30 0.43 -7.35
N PHE A 39 1.66 -0.67 -7.73
CA PHE A 39 1.97 -1.99 -7.22
C PHE A 39 1.62 -3.03 -8.28
N THR A 40 2.13 -4.25 -8.13
CA THR A 40 1.80 -5.36 -9.03
C THR A 40 0.82 -6.28 -8.31
N LEU A 41 -0.27 -6.63 -8.97
CA LEU A 41 -1.27 -7.58 -8.49
C LEU A 41 -1.41 -8.70 -9.52
N ASP A 42 -1.13 -9.94 -9.14
CA ASP A 42 -1.16 -11.11 -10.04
C ASP A 42 -0.38 -10.86 -11.35
N GLU A 43 0.84 -10.32 -11.24
CA GLU A 43 1.72 -9.95 -12.37
C GLU A 43 1.22 -8.77 -13.24
N ILE A 44 0.07 -8.18 -12.90
CA ILE A 44 -0.49 -7.01 -13.60
C ILE A 44 -0.15 -5.72 -12.85
N PRO A 45 0.49 -4.73 -13.49
CA PRO A 45 0.77 -3.45 -12.86
C PRO A 45 -0.53 -2.67 -12.62
N GLN A 46 -0.74 -2.27 -11.38
CA GLN A 46 -1.84 -1.43 -10.92
C GLN A 46 -1.31 -0.03 -10.58
N GLU A 47 -2.04 0.99 -10.99
CA GLU A 47 -1.77 2.39 -10.63
C GLU A 47 -3.06 3.01 -10.10
N LEU A 48 -3.07 3.35 -8.82
CA LEU A 48 -4.22 3.95 -8.15
C LEU A 48 -3.92 5.39 -7.71
N PRO A 49 -4.81 6.35 -7.97
CA PRO A 49 -4.71 7.68 -7.36
C PRO A 49 -4.91 7.60 -5.85
N ASN A 50 -4.53 8.64 -5.11
CA ASN A 50 -4.83 8.74 -3.69
C ASN A 50 -6.33 8.54 -3.42
N LYS A 51 -6.66 7.66 -2.47
CA LYS A 51 -8.00 7.17 -2.13
C LYS A 51 -8.72 6.41 -3.25
N GLY A 52 -7.99 6.05 -4.31
CA GLY A 52 -8.47 5.19 -5.38
C GLY A 52 -8.62 3.74 -4.92
N LYS A 53 -9.54 3.02 -5.57
CA LYS A 53 -9.92 1.64 -5.27
C LYS A 53 -9.64 0.74 -6.47
N SER A 54 -9.24 -0.50 -6.22
CA SER A 54 -9.13 -1.56 -7.24
C SER A 54 -9.57 -2.89 -6.64
N TRP A 55 -10.15 -3.76 -7.48
CA TRP A 55 -10.65 -5.06 -7.06
C TRP A 55 -9.74 -6.16 -7.62
N GLY A 56 -9.26 -7.02 -6.74
CA GLY A 56 -8.43 -8.16 -7.12
C GLY A 56 -9.24 -9.40 -7.48
N SER A 57 -8.55 -10.34 -8.12
CA SER A 57 -9.09 -11.65 -8.55
C SER A 57 -9.60 -12.49 -7.37
N LYS A 58 -8.94 -12.41 -6.22
CA LYS A 58 -9.25 -13.18 -4.99
C LYS A 58 -10.27 -12.50 -4.08
N CYS A 59 -11.26 -11.81 -4.65
CA CYS A 59 -12.26 -11.08 -3.87
C CYS A 59 -11.66 -10.12 -2.82
N ASN A 60 -10.67 -9.32 -3.21
CA ASN A 60 -10.05 -8.33 -2.33
C ASN A 60 -10.27 -6.92 -2.87
N LEU A 61 -10.41 -5.94 -1.97
CA LEU A 61 -10.44 -4.52 -2.29
C LEU A 61 -9.11 -3.86 -1.88
N TYR A 62 -8.44 -3.24 -2.84
CA TYR A 62 -7.20 -2.49 -2.66
C TYR A 62 -7.53 -1.00 -2.62
N ILE A 63 -7.10 -0.30 -1.58
CA ILE A 63 -7.30 1.14 -1.41
C ILE A 63 -5.95 1.82 -1.26
N CYS A 64 -5.64 2.76 -2.14
CA CYS A 64 -4.44 3.58 -2.02
C CYS A 64 -4.64 4.70 -1.00
N ASP A 65 -3.83 4.75 0.05
CA ASP A 65 -3.74 5.90 0.96
C ASP A 65 -2.34 6.50 0.83
N PHE A 66 -2.19 7.41 -0.14
CA PHE A 66 -0.91 8.05 -0.44
C PHE A 66 -0.44 8.93 0.72
N ASP A 67 -1.38 9.57 1.42
CA ASP A 67 -1.08 10.46 2.54
C ASP A 67 -0.44 9.69 3.70
N LYS A 68 -0.85 8.44 3.91
CA LYS A 68 -0.24 7.51 4.87
C LYS A 68 0.85 6.61 4.27
N LYS A 69 1.14 6.75 2.98
CA LYS A 69 2.06 5.87 2.22
C LYS A 69 1.77 4.39 2.45
N MET A 70 0.49 3.99 2.34
CA MET A 70 0.08 2.60 2.47
C MET A 70 -0.96 2.23 1.40
N VAL A 71 -1.03 0.94 1.09
CA VAL A 71 -2.16 0.35 0.36
C VAL A 71 -2.88 -0.54 1.34
N LYS A 72 -4.15 -0.24 1.62
CA LYS A 72 -5.00 -1.10 2.42
C LYS A 72 -5.53 -2.21 1.54
N VAL A 73 -5.48 -3.44 2.03
CA VAL A 73 -6.06 -4.61 1.37
C VAL A 73 -7.16 -5.13 2.29
N LEU A 74 -8.39 -5.08 1.81
CA LEU A 74 -9.56 -5.59 2.51
C LEU A 74 -9.98 -6.90 1.85
N GLY A 75 -9.95 -7.98 2.60
CA GLY A 75 -10.38 -9.30 2.14
C GLY A 75 -11.74 -9.69 2.71
N CYS A 76 -12.06 -10.98 2.61
CA CYS A 76 -13.25 -11.56 3.23
C CYS A 76 -12.91 -12.16 4.62
N PRO A 77 -13.84 -12.11 5.59
CA PRO A 77 -15.13 -11.42 5.54
C PRO A 77 -14.96 -9.89 5.58
N PRO A 78 -15.87 -9.13 4.96
CA PRO A 78 -15.80 -7.67 4.96
C PRO A 78 -15.95 -7.11 6.40
N PRO A 79 -15.19 -6.07 6.78
CA PRO A 79 -15.20 -5.52 8.13
C PRO A 79 -16.46 -4.67 8.38
N GLU A 80 -17.08 -4.82 9.55
CA GLU A 80 -18.28 -4.06 9.97
C GLU A 80 -18.10 -2.54 9.78
N GLY A 81 -18.92 -1.91 8.91
CA GLY A 81 -18.84 -0.47 8.60
C GLY A 81 -19.31 -0.07 7.20
N ASP A 82 -19.18 1.23 6.87
CA ASP A 82 -19.61 1.84 5.60
C ASP A 82 -18.88 1.31 4.35
N GLU A 83 -17.80 0.53 4.53
CA GLU A 83 -17.07 -0.09 3.42
C GLU A 83 -17.88 -1.25 2.77
N HIS A 84 -19.03 -1.61 3.33
CA HIS A 84 -19.96 -2.62 2.79
C HIS A 84 -20.80 -2.18 1.59
N HIS A 85 -20.70 -0.93 1.15
CA HIS A 85 -21.46 -0.47 0.01
C HIS A 85 -20.99 -1.16 -1.27
N VAL A 86 -21.91 -1.86 -1.93
CA VAL A 86 -21.67 -2.51 -3.22
C VAL A 86 -21.51 -1.42 -4.28
N GLU A 87 -20.27 -1.14 -4.65
CA GLU A 87 -19.96 -0.23 -5.77
C GLU A 87 -20.06 -0.95 -7.12
N PHE A 88 -19.67 -2.23 -7.16
CA PHE A 88 -19.69 -3.07 -8.36
C PHE A 88 -20.21 -4.48 -8.02
N ALA A 89 -21.23 -4.92 -8.77
CA ALA A 89 -21.80 -6.24 -8.57
C ALA A 89 -20.78 -7.36 -8.91
N GLY A 90 -20.75 -8.42 -8.11
CA GLY A 90 -19.85 -9.56 -8.29
C GLY A 90 -18.40 -9.34 -7.82
N HIS A 91 -18.07 -8.16 -7.31
CA HIS A 91 -16.79 -7.86 -6.69
C HIS A 91 -16.94 -7.67 -5.17
N TRP A 92 -15.82 -7.47 -4.46
CA TRP A 92 -15.86 -7.22 -3.02
C TRP A 92 -16.74 -5.99 -2.73
N PRO A 93 -17.67 -6.04 -1.75
CA PRO A 93 -17.85 -7.10 -0.74
C PRO A 93 -18.83 -8.21 -1.14
N GLU A 94 -19.47 -8.15 -2.30
CA GLU A 94 -20.49 -9.14 -2.71
C GLU A 94 -19.90 -10.53 -2.95
N CYS A 95 -18.73 -10.63 -3.60
CA CYS A 95 -18.08 -11.91 -3.83
C CYS A 95 -17.69 -12.65 -2.52
N CYS A 96 -17.63 -11.96 -1.38
CA CYS A 96 -17.38 -12.60 -0.08
C CYS A 96 -18.55 -13.46 0.39
N LYS A 97 -19.76 -13.18 -0.06
CA LYS A 97 -20.96 -13.99 0.26
C LYS A 97 -20.97 -15.31 -0.49
N THR A 98 -20.27 -15.38 -1.62
CA THR A 98 -20.19 -16.57 -2.47
C THR A 98 -19.10 -17.56 -2.06
N GLU A 99 -18.11 -17.16 -1.25
CA GLU A 99 -17.02 -18.06 -0.80
C GLU A 99 -17.33 -18.83 0.50
N THR A 100 -18.58 -18.83 0.98
CA THR A 100 -19.00 -19.57 2.19
C THR A 100 -19.43 -21.02 1.89
N SER A 101 -18.91 -21.66 0.85
CA SER A 101 -19.23 -23.06 0.51
C SER A 101 -18.29 -24.06 1.18
#